data_AF-A0ABD2NEJ7-F1
#
_entry.id   AF-A0ABD2NEJ7-F1
#
_cell.length_a   1.000
_cell.length_b   1.000
_cell.length_c   1.000
_cell.angle_alpha   90.00
_cell.angle_beta   90.00
_cell.angle_gamma   90.00
#
_symmetry.space_group_name_H-M   'P 1'
#
loop_
_entity.id
_entity.type
_entity.pdbx_description
1 polymer ?
#
loop_
_entity_poly.entity_id
_entity_poly.type
_entity_poly.pdbx_seq_one_letter_code
_entity_poly.pdbx_strand_id
1 'polypeptide(L)'
;MPFVQRVVEPKYLSKTSLWLEDGKPKIEDQELEAVTNNTLSNALRQLASLLLVAEDIFTDLGNQLREINKRSETLKFRISTVDKKVTNFDPKKVSVRKLENLISLM
;
A
#
# COMPACT_ATOMS: atom_id res chain seq x y z
N MET A 1 1.62 14.10 11.35
CA MET A 1 1.28 12.65 11.32
C MET A 1 2.46 11.90 11.89
N PRO A 2 2.26 10.97 12.85
CA PRO A 2 3.35 10.11 13.31
C PRO A 2 3.81 9.19 12.17
N PHE A 3 5.12 8.98 12.03
CA PHE A 3 5.68 8.05 11.05
C PHE A 3 5.33 6.61 11.45
N VAL A 4 4.82 5.82 10.51
CA VAL A 4 4.52 4.40 10.78
C VAL A 4 5.84 3.67 11.03
N GLN A 5 6.13 3.35 12.28
CA GLN A 5 7.31 2.61 12.67
C GLN A 5 7.05 1.12 12.48
N ARG A 6 7.63 0.54 11.43
CA ARG A 6 7.58 -0.92 11.16
C ARG A 6 8.84 -1.55 11.75
N VAL A 7 8.68 -2.29 12.84
CA VAL A 7 9.79 -2.92 13.55
C VAL A 7 9.86 -4.40 13.17
N VAL A 8 11.06 -4.87 12.85
CA VAL A 8 11.34 -6.28 12.61
C VAL A 8 11.93 -6.89 13.87
N GLU A 9 11.39 -8.04 14.29
CA GLU A 9 11.81 -8.78 15.47
C GLU A 9 12.17 -10.23 15.13
N PRO A 10 13.16 -10.83 15.82
CA PRO A 10 14.00 -10.28 16.89
C PRO A 10 15.13 -9.38 16.37
N LYS A 11 15.55 -8.38 17.18
CA LYS A 11 16.67 -7.48 16.83
C LYS A 11 18.05 -8.08 17.15
N TYR A 12 18.14 -8.87 18.21
CA TYR A 12 19.38 -9.50 18.64
C TYR A 12 19.32 -10.99 18.35
N LEU A 13 20.05 -11.43 17.32
CA LEU A 13 19.97 -12.81 16.87
C LEU A 13 20.84 -13.77 17.70
N SER A 14 21.98 -13.28 18.20
CA SER A 14 22.98 -14.12 18.88
C SER A 14 23.15 -13.82 20.37
N LYS A 15 22.38 -12.86 20.93
CA LYS A 15 22.48 -12.48 22.35
C LYS A 15 21.64 -13.41 23.23
N THR A 16 21.94 -14.70 23.20
CA THR A 16 21.35 -15.69 24.10
C THR A 16 22.28 -15.89 25.30
N SER A 17 21.71 -15.82 26.52
CA SER A 17 22.45 -16.24 27.71
C SER A 17 22.53 -17.76 27.74
N LEU A 18 23.76 -18.27 27.78
CA LEU A 18 24.04 -19.68 28.07
C LEU A 18 24.12 -19.96 29.56
N TRP A 19 23.86 -18.97 30.41
CA TRP A 19 23.90 -19.10 31.86
C TRP A 19 22.49 -18.91 32.43
N LEU A 20 22.15 -19.72 33.42
CA LEU A 20 20.97 -19.55 34.26
C LEU A 20 21.19 -18.40 35.25
N GLU A 21 20.10 -17.89 35.83
CA GLU A 21 20.14 -16.82 36.83
C GLU A 21 20.87 -17.22 38.12
N ASP A 22 21.01 -18.52 38.39
CA ASP A 22 21.77 -19.07 39.52
C ASP A 22 23.28 -19.20 39.23
N GLY A 23 23.74 -18.75 38.05
CA GLY A 23 25.14 -18.80 37.62
C GLY A 23 25.59 -20.14 37.06
N LYS A 24 24.69 -21.13 36.92
CA LYS A 24 25.03 -22.42 36.29
C LYS A 24 24.96 -22.33 34.76
N PRO A 25 25.82 -23.06 34.05
CA PRO A 25 25.71 -23.16 32.60
C PRO A 25 24.41 -23.89 32.24
N LYS A 26 23.68 -23.37 31.26
CA LYS A 26 22.44 -23.95 30.72
C LYS A 26 22.70 -25.22 29.93
N ILE A 27 23.92 -25.37 29.44
CA ILE A 27 24.37 -26.46 28.60
C ILE A 27 25.80 -26.77 29.02
N GLU A 28 26.11 -28.05 29.26
CA GLU A 28 27.40 -28.48 29.79
C GLU A 28 28.47 -28.67 28.70
N ASP A 29 28.07 -28.83 27.44
CA ASP A 29 28.95 -28.98 26.26
C ASP A 29 28.24 -28.41 25.00
N GLN A 30 28.94 -28.29 23.86
CA GLN A 30 28.38 -27.83 22.57
C GLN A 30 27.80 -26.40 22.56
N GLU A 31 28.34 -25.51 23.40
CA GLU A 31 27.91 -24.11 23.51
C GLU A 31 27.86 -23.39 22.14
N LEU A 32 28.87 -23.62 21.30
CA LEU A 32 28.96 -23.02 19.97
C LEU A 32 27.81 -23.48 19.06
N GLU A 33 27.47 -24.77 19.10
CA GLU A 33 26.37 -25.33 18.31
C GLU A 33 25.03 -24.74 18.78
N ALA A 34 24.84 -24.65 20.10
CA ALA A 34 23.64 -24.07 20.69
C ALA A 34 23.45 -22.59 20.31
N VAL A 35 24.51 -21.77 20.37
CA VAL A 35 24.46 -20.35 19.96
C VAL A 35 24.22 -20.22 18.47
N THR A 36 24.84 -21.08 17.65
CA THR A 36 24.69 -21.05 16.19
C THR A 36 23.26 -21.42 15.78
N ASN A 37 22.70 -22.49 16.35
CA ASN A 37 21.32 -22.90 16.09
C ASN A 37 20.30 -21.86 16.58
N ASN A 38 20.55 -21.26 17.74
CA ASN A 38 19.73 -20.16 18.25
C ASN A 38 19.78 -18.94 17.31
N THR A 39 20.97 -18.59 16.84
CA THR A 39 21.18 -17.50 15.88
C THR A 39 20.44 -17.76 14.58
N LEU A 40 20.55 -18.98 14.02
CA LEU A 40 19.83 -19.36 12.81
C LEU A 40 18.31 -19.29 13.01
N SER A 41 17.80 -19.84 14.11
CA SER A 41 16.38 -19.81 14.45
C SER A 41 15.86 -18.38 14.66
N ASN A 42 16.66 -17.50 15.27
CA ASN A 42 16.33 -16.08 15.39
C ASN A 42 16.34 -15.39 14.02
N ALA A 43 17.31 -15.69 13.15
CA ALA A 43 17.37 -15.13 11.80
C ALA A 43 16.14 -15.51 10.96
N LEU A 44 15.70 -16.77 11.02
CA LEU A 44 14.48 -17.23 10.37
C LEU A 44 13.24 -16.50 10.89
N ARG A 45 13.13 -16.30 12.22
CA ARG A 45 12.05 -15.51 12.81
C ARG A 45 12.09 -14.04 12.37
N GLN A 46 13.29 -13.47 12.25
CA GLN A 46 13.48 -12.10 11.80
C GLN A 46 13.02 -11.94 10.34
N LEU A 47 13.35 -12.90 9.48
CA LEU A 47 12.88 -12.93 8.10
C LEU A 47 11.35 -13.08 8.03
N ALA A 48 10.75 -13.93 8.88
CA ALA A 48 9.30 -14.05 8.95
C ALA A 48 8.63 -12.74 9.38
N SER A 49 9.18 -12.06 10.40
CA SER A 49 8.70 -10.74 10.83
C SER A 49 8.82 -9.70 9.71
N LEU A 50 9.93 -9.70 8.96
CA LEU A 50 10.10 -8.83 7.80
C LEU A 50 9.06 -9.10 6.71
N LEU A 51 8.73 -10.37 6.44
CA LEU A 51 7.72 -10.73 5.45
C LEU A 51 6.32 -10.25 5.84
N LEU A 52 5.94 -10.37 7.12
CA LEU A 52 4.66 -9.84 7.61
C LEU A 52 4.56 -8.33 7.42
N VAL A 53 5.67 -7.62 7.71
CA VAL A 53 5.77 -6.18 7.48
C VAL A 53 5.65 -5.84 5.99
N ALA A 54 6.30 -6.61 5.12
CA ALA A 54 6.21 -6.41 3.67
C ALA A 54 4.79 -6.68 3.13
N GLU A 55 4.13 -7.73 3.63
CA GLU A 55 2.76 -8.07 3.27
C GLU A 55 1.78 -6.94 3.60
N ASP A 56 1.90 -6.33 4.78
CA ASP A 56 1.11 -5.16 5.17
C ASP A 56 1.30 -3.99 4.18
N ILE A 57 2.55 -3.67 3.85
CA ILE A 57 2.88 -2.60 2.90
C ILE A 57 2.28 -2.88 1.52
N PHE A 58 2.48 -4.09 0.98
CA PHE A 58 1.99 -4.42 -0.36
C PHE A 58 0.47 -4.56 -0.41
N THR A 59 -0.17 -4.96 0.69
CA THR A 59 -1.63 -5.01 0.79
C THR A 59 -2.21 -3.60 0.77
N ASP A 60 -1.68 -2.69 1.58
CA ASP A 60 -2.11 -1.29 1.59
C ASP A 60 -1.90 -0.62 0.23
N LEU A 61 -0.70 -0.76 -0.35
CA LEU A 61 -0.41 -0.26 -1.70
C LEU A 61 -1.36 -0.85 -2.75
N GLY A 62 -1.62 -2.15 -2.68
CA GLY A 62 -2.55 -2.84 -3.59
C GLY A 62 -3.96 -2.28 -3.50
N ASN A 63 -4.43 -1.97 -2.29
CA ASN A 63 -5.75 -1.36 -2.08
C ASN A 63 -5.81 0.06 -2.65
N GLN A 64 -4.79 0.88 -2.41
CA GLN A 64 -4.70 2.24 -2.96
C GLN A 64 -4.68 2.23 -4.49
N LEU A 65 -3.90 1.33 -5.10
CA LEU A 65 -3.84 1.18 -6.55
C LEU A 65 -5.19 0.73 -7.13
N ARG A 66 -5.92 -0.17 -6.46
CA ARG A 66 -7.27 -0.57 -6.87
C ARG A 66 -8.25 0.60 -6.85
N GLU A 67 -8.19 1.44 -5.81
CA GLU A 67 -9.02 2.63 -5.72
C GLU A 67 -8.72 3.62 -6.87
N ILE A 68 -7.43 3.87 -7.12
CA ILE A 68 -6.97 4.73 -8.23
C ILE A 68 -7.43 4.16 -9.57
N ASN A 69 -7.35 2.84 -9.77
CA ASN A 69 -7.82 2.20 -11.01
C ASN A 69 -9.32 2.40 -11.21
N LYS A 70 -10.15 2.15 -10.18
CA LYS A 70 -11.61 2.35 -10.23
C LYS A 70 -11.98 3.79 -10.59
N ARG A 71 -11.29 4.75 -9.97
CA ARG A 71 -11.47 6.19 -10.26
C ARG A 71 -11.06 6.52 -11.70
N SER A 72 -9.96 5.96 -12.16
CA SER A 72 -9.46 6.13 -13.53
C SER A 72 -10.42 5.55 -14.57
N GLU A 73 -11.00 4.38 -14.32
CA GLU A 73 -12.01 3.77 -15.19
C GLU A 73 -13.27 4.63 -15.29
N THR A 74 -13.76 5.10 -14.14
CA THR A 74 -14.91 6.01 -14.09
C THR A 74 -14.64 7.29 -14.88
N LEU A 75 -13.43 7.85 -14.74
CA LEU A 75 -13.01 9.03 -15.48
C LEU A 75 -12.94 8.75 -17.00
N LYS A 76 -12.35 7.63 -17.41
CA LYS A 76 -12.32 7.19 -18.83
C LYS A 76 -13.72 7.09 -19.42
N PHE A 77 -14.68 6.52 -18.68
CA PHE A 77 -16.06 6.42 -19.12
C PHE A 77 -16.72 7.80 -19.31
N ARG A 78 -16.51 8.71 -18.36
CA ARG A 78 -17.00 10.09 -18.46
C ARG A 78 -16.38 10.83 -19.64
N ILE A 79 -15.08 10.67 -19.87
CA ILE A 79 -14.38 11.26 -21.02
C ILE A 79 -14.99 10.72 -22.33
N SER A 80 -15.16 9.41 -22.47
CA SER A 80 -15.76 8.82 -23.67
C SER A 80 -17.20 9.31 -23.90
N THR A 81 -17.97 9.51 -22.83
CA THR A 81 -19.34 10.04 -22.93
C THR A 81 -19.34 11.48 -23.42
N VAL A 82 -18.44 12.31 -22.90
CA VAL A 82 -18.30 13.71 -23.35
C VAL A 82 -17.82 13.76 -24.80
N ASP A 83 -16.83 12.95 -25.16
CA ASP A 83 -16.29 12.86 -26.50
C ASP A 83 -17.36 12.49 -27.54
N LYS A 84 -18.20 11.50 -27.23
CA LYS A 84 -19.37 11.15 -28.07
C LYS A 84 -20.38 12.30 -28.18
N LYS A 85 -20.66 13.00 -27.09
CA LYS A 85 -21.58 14.15 -27.10
C LYS A 85 -21.03 15.30 -27.94
N VAL A 86 -19.74 15.58 -27.85
CA VAL A 86 -19.07 16.64 -28.63
C VAL A 86 -19.02 16.25 -30.11
N THR A 87 -18.70 15.00 -30.43
CA THR A 87 -18.63 14.51 -31.82
C THR A 87 -19.99 14.53 -32.50
N ASN A 88 -21.05 14.14 -31.77
CA ASN A 88 -22.43 14.15 -32.29
C ASN A 88 -23.12 15.51 -32.16
N PHE A 89 -22.44 16.53 -31.64
CA PHE A 89 -23.02 17.85 -31.44
C PHE A 89 -23.17 18.56 -32.79
N ASP A 90 -24.41 18.85 -33.18
CA ASP A 90 -24.73 19.65 -34.36
C ASP A 90 -24.96 21.12 -33.95
N PRO A 91 -24.01 22.03 -34.19
CA PRO A 91 -24.13 23.43 -33.80
C PRO A 91 -25.25 24.17 -34.55
N LYS A 92 -25.75 23.66 -35.68
CA LYS A 92 -26.84 24.30 -36.45
C LYS A 92 -28.23 24.09 -35.83
N LYS A 93 -28.39 23.09 -34.95
CA LYS A 93 -29.64 22.84 -34.20
C LYS A 93 -29.77 23.67 -32.93
N VAL A 94 -28.70 24.34 -32.51
CA VAL A 94 -28.75 25.25 -31.36
C VAL A 94 -29.61 26.44 -31.76
N SER A 95 -30.77 26.60 -31.11
CA SER A 95 -31.66 27.73 -31.36
C SER A 95 -30.95 29.02 -31.00
N VAL A 96 -30.45 29.75 -32.00
CA VAL A 96 -30.03 31.14 -31.82
C VAL A 96 -31.31 31.91 -31.48
N ARG A 97 -31.31 32.60 -30.35
CA ARG A 97 -32.40 33.49 -29.96
C ARG A 97 -32.52 34.54 -31.06
N LYS A 98 -33.51 34.41 -31.95
CA LYS A 98 -33.70 35.36 -33.05
C LYS A 98 -33.94 36.75 -32.44
N LEU A 99 -33.08 37.70 -32.80
CA LEU A 99 -33.18 39.11 -32.40
C LEU A 99 -34.52 39.76 -32.80
N GLU A 100 -35.29 39.11 -33.69
CA GLU A 100 -36.65 39.51 -34.09
C GLU A 100 -37.61 39.67 -32.89
N ASN A 101 -37.44 38.88 -31.81
CA ASN A 101 -38.30 38.99 -30.62
C ASN A 101 -37.91 40.13 -29.66
N LEU A 102 -36.73 40.73 -29.82
CA LEU A 102 -36.29 41.87 -29.00
C LEU A 102 -36.71 43.21 -29.60
N ILE A 103 -36.90 43.30 -30.92
CA ILE A 103 -37.36 44.51 -31.60
C ILE A 103 -38.87 44.72 -31.42
N SER A 104 -39.65 43.64 -31.24
CA SER A 104 -41.09 43.72 -30.95
C SER A 104 -41.41 44.22 -29.52
N LEU A 105 -40.41 44.22 -28.62
CA LEU A 105 -40.56 44.60 -27.21
C LEU A 105 -40.00 46.00 -26.89
N MET A 106 -39.57 46.76 -27.89
CA MET A 106 -39.05 48.13 -27.78
C MET A 106 -39.88 49.08 -28.64
#